data_AF-A0A2J6IH29-F1
#
_entry.id   AF-A0A2J6IH29-F1
#
_cell.length_a   1.000
_cell.length_b   1.000
_cell.length_c   1.000
_cell.angle_alpha   90.00
_cell.angle_beta   90.00
_cell.angle_gamma   90.00
#
_symmetry.space_group_name_H-M   'P 1'
#
loop_
_entity.id
_entity.type
_entity.pdbx_description
1 polymer ?
#
loop_
_entity_poly.entity_id
_entity_poly.type
_entity_poly.pdbx_seq_one_letter_code
_entity_poly.pdbx_strand_id
1 'polypeptide(L)' 'MKNSMLELNKTYSESQVESIGLVPKKTEKISSRIFIKNDKVYFFEDLKNNKLRLFSIINERSFFL' A
#
# COMPACT_ATOMS: atom_id res chain seq x y z
N MET A 1 17.10 14.19 3.02
CA MET A 1 16.28 12.97 3.24
C MET A 1 15.35 12.84 2.04
N LYS A 2 15.37 11.72 1.31
CA LYS A 2 14.48 11.52 0.16
C LYS A 2 13.04 11.46 0.68
N ASN A 3 12.21 12.43 0.31
CA ASN A 3 10.76 12.33 0.41
C ASN A 3 10.32 11.22 -0.55
N SER A 4 10.32 9.98 -0.09
CA SER A 4 9.88 8.83 -0.87
C SER A 4 8.35 8.80 -0.87
N MET A 5 7.76 9.66 -1.68
CA MET A 5 6.32 9.69 -1.93
C MET A 5 5.95 8.50 -2.84
N LEU A 6 4.83 7.83 -2.54
CA LEU A 6 4.28 6.83 -3.45
C LEU A 6 3.82 7.52 -4.73
N GLU A 7 4.07 6.88 -5.85
CA GLU A 7 3.78 7.35 -7.21
C GLU A 7 2.58 6.58 -7.77
N LEU A 8 1.83 7.27 -8.62
CA LEU A 8 0.71 6.69 -9.34
C LEU A 8 1.17 5.63 -10.35
N ASN A 9 0.39 4.56 -10.51
CA ASN A 9 0.58 3.44 -11.43
C ASN A 9 1.91 2.69 -11.25
N LYS A 10 2.44 2.66 -10.03
CA LYS A 10 3.67 1.92 -9.69
C LYS A 10 3.38 0.67 -8.88
N THR A 11 4.35 -0.24 -8.91
CA THR A 11 4.38 -1.44 -8.07
C THR A 11 5.58 -1.39 -7.15
N TYR A 12 5.40 -1.88 -5.93
CA TYR A 12 6.40 -1.83 -4.86
C TYR A 12 6.67 -3.23 -4.32
N SER A 13 7.88 -3.47 -3.85
CA SER A 13 8.14 -4.58 -2.92
C SER A 13 7.75 -4.16 -1.51
N GLU A 14 7.50 -5.14 -0.64
CA GLU A 14 7.26 -4.89 0.79
C GLU A 14 8.39 -4.09 1.44
N SER A 15 9.66 -4.45 1.16
CA SER A 15 10.82 -3.70 1.66
C SER A 15 10.85 -2.24 1.20
N GLN A 16 10.36 -1.94 -0.01
CA GLN A 16 10.24 -0.55 -0.47
C GLN A 16 9.16 0.19 0.30
N VAL A 17 8.01 -0.43 0.52
CA VAL A 17 6.91 0.12 1.32
C VAL A 17 7.40 0.40 2.75
N GLU A 18 8.08 -0.53 3.39
CA GLU A 18 8.62 -0.34 4.75
C GLU A 18 9.69 0.75 4.81
N SER A 19 10.58 0.83 3.81
CA SER A 19 11.64 1.85 3.75
C SER A 19 11.11 3.29 3.69
N ILE A 20 9.85 3.47 3.27
CA ILE A 20 9.19 4.78 3.26
C ILE A 20 8.44 5.08 4.57
N GLY A 21 8.61 4.24 5.60
CA GLY A 21 8.03 4.40 6.93
C GLY A 21 6.58 3.92 7.03
N LEU A 22 6.15 3.04 6.13
CA LEU A 22 4.84 2.38 6.20
C LEU A 22 4.98 1.10 7.02
N VAL A 23 4.16 0.98 8.06
CA VAL A 23 4.19 -0.17 8.96
C VAL A 23 3.05 -1.13 8.61
N PRO A 24 3.31 -2.43 8.42
CA PRO A 24 2.27 -3.39 8.10
C PRO A 24 1.27 -3.55 9.26
N LYS A 25 -0.02 -3.61 8.92
CA LYS A 25 -1.10 -3.88 9.86
C LYS A 25 -1.78 -5.20 9.49
N LYS A 26 -1.76 -6.16 10.42
CA LYS A 26 -2.49 -7.41 10.27
C LYS A 26 -3.99 -7.15 10.32
N THR A 27 -4.71 -7.72 9.36
CA THR A 27 -6.17 -7.67 9.24
C THR A 27 -6.64 -9.07 8.89
N GLU A 28 -7.63 -9.58 9.61
CA GLU A 28 -8.10 -10.97 9.46
C GLU A 28 -9.17 -11.12 8.37
N LYS A 29 -9.70 -10.03 7.81
CA LYS A 29 -10.93 -10.05 7.00
C LYS A 29 -10.83 -9.42 5.62
N ILE A 30 -9.68 -8.85 5.25
CA ILE A 30 -9.54 -8.12 3.99
C ILE A 30 -8.43 -8.76 3.17
N SER A 31 -8.71 -9.08 1.90
CA SER A 31 -7.75 -9.61 0.92
C SER A 31 -6.77 -8.53 0.42
N SER A 32 -6.34 -7.64 1.31
CA SER A 32 -5.50 -6.48 1.01
C SER A 32 -4.48 -6.30 2.12
N ARG A 33 -3.24 -5.98 1.76
CA ARG A 33 -2.24 -5.57 2.75
C ARG A 33 -2.46 -4.12 3.12
N ILE A 34 -2.62 -3.88 4.42
CA ILE A 34 -2.83 -2.54 4.95
C ILE A 34 -1.54 -2.07 5.60
N PHE A 35 -1.15 -0.84 5.27
CA PHE A 35 -0.03 -0.17 5.90
C PHE A 35 -0.45 1.18 6.48
N ILE A 36 0.17 1.61 7.58
CA ILE A 36 -0.10 2.88 8.24
C ILE A 36 1.15 3.74 8.27
N LYS A 37 0.98 5.05 8.02
CA LYS A 37 2.01 6.07 8.23
C LYS A 37 1.38 7.36 8.74
N ASN A 38 1.89 7.84 9.88
CA ASN A 38 1.44 9.02 10.64
C ASN A 38 -0.03 8.93 11.09
N ASP A 39 -0.99 8.99 10.18
CA ASP A 39 -2.43 8.75 10.43
C ASP A 39 -3.17 8.30 9.16
N LYS A 40 -2.41 8.01 8.09
CA LYS A 40 -2.95 7.61 6.80
C LYS A 40 -2.91 6.10 6.67
N VAL A 41 -3.99 5.55 6.14
CA VAL A 41 -4.12 4.14 5.81
C VAL A 41 -3.90 3.96 4.32
N TYR A 42 -3.03 3.01 3.98
CA TYR A 42 -2.66 2.68 2.61
C TYR A 42 -3.05 1.24 2.32
N PHE A 43 -3.75 1.03 1.21
CA PHE A 43 -4.20 -0.30 0.78
C PHE A 43 -3.35 -0.77 -0.39
N PHE A 44 -2.84 -1.98 -0.27
CA PHE A 44 -2.07 -2.62 -1.31
C PHE A 44 -2.70 -3.94 -1.73
N GLU A 45 -2.79 -4.12 -3.04
CA GLU A 45 -3.14 -5.39 -3.67
C GLU A 45 -1.86 -6.22 -3.84
N ASP A 46 -1.92 -7.50 -3.43
CA ASP A 46 -0.87 -8.46 -3.74
C ASP A 46 -0.94 -8.87 -5.22
N LEU A 47 0.09 -8.53 -5.97
CA LEU A 47 0.29 -8.97 -7.34
C LEU A 47 1.24 -10.18 -7.40
N LYS A 48 1.29 -10.82 -8.58
CA LYS A 48 2.30 -11.86 -8.86
C LYS A 48 3.71 -11.32 -8.62
N ASN A 49 4.62 -12.22 -8.24
CA ASN A 49 6.05 -11.93 -7.99
C ASN A 49 6.31 -11.01 -6.78
N ASN A 50 5.51 -11.12 -5.71
CA ASN A 50 5.68 -10.37 -4.46
C ASN A 50 5.68 -8.85 -4.67
N LYS A 51 4.88 -8.39 -5.64
CA LYS A 51 4.68 -6.97 -5.91
C LYS A 51 3.40 -6.50 -5.26
N LEU A 52 3.42 -5.28 -4.77
CA LEU A 52 2.32 -4.59 -4.13
C LEU A 52 1.90 -3.43 -5.03
N ARG A 53 0.60 -3.29 -5.29
CA ARG A 53 0.05 -2.13 -6.00
C ARG A 53 -0.81 -1.31 -5.07
N LEU A 54 -0.52 -0.01 -5.01
CA LEU A 54 -1.32 0.93 -4.23
C LEU A 54 -2.70 1.12 -4.86
N PHE A 55 -3.74 1.11 -4.03
CA PHE A 55 -5.08 1.49 -4.44
C PHE A 55 -5.80 2.26 -3.32
N SER A 56 -6.88 2.92 -3.67
CA SER A 56 -7.79 3.60 -2.73
C SER A 56 -9.19 3.04 -2.86
N ILE A 57 -9.95 3.09 -1.77
CA ILE A 57 -11.37 2.73 -1.75
C ILE A 57 -12.18 4.01 -1.62
N ILE A 58 -13.04 4.29 -2.60
CA ILE A 58 -13.94 5.46 -2.62
C ILE A 58 -15.34 4.93 -2.93
N ASN A 59 -16.33 5.23 -2.08
CA ASN A 59 -17.72 4.77 -2.24
C ASN A 59 -17.82 3.27 -2.55
N GLU A 60 -17.14 2.45 -1.74
CA GLU A 60 -17.09 0.98 -1.86
C GLU A 60 -16.46 0.46 -3.18
N ARG A 61 -15.84 1.34 -3.98
CA ARG A 61 -15.14 0.98 -5.21
C ARG A 61 -13.64 1.17 -5.06
N SER A 62 -12.88 0.21 -5.56
CA SER A 62 -11.42 0.25 -5.57
C SER A 62 -10.89 0.97 -6.81
N PHE A 63 -9.98 1.92 -6.63
CA PHE A 63 -9.31 2.66 -7.69
C PHE A 63 -7.80 2.49 -7.53
N PHE A 64 -7.14 2.04 -8.60
CA PHE A 64 -5.69 1.96 -8.61
C PHE A 64 -5.10 3.37 -8.71
N LEU A 65 -4.13 3.63 -7.84
CA LEU A 65 -3.40 4.88 -7.82
C LEU A 65 -2.16 4.72 -8.68
#